data_AF-A0A2V7JYR4-F1
#
_entry.id   AF-A0A2V7JYR4-F1
#
_cell.length_a   1.000
_cell.length_b   1.000
_cell.length_c   1.000
_cell.angle_alpha   90.00
_cell.angle_beta   90.00
_cell.angle_gamma   90.00
#
_symmetry.space_group_name_H-M   'P 1'
#
loop_
_entity.id
_entity.type
_entity.pdbx_description
1 polymer ?
#
loop_
_entity_poly.entity_id
_entity_poly.type
_entity_poly.pdbx_seq_one_letter_code
_entity_poly.pdbx_strand_id
1 'polypeptide(L)'
;SARPATASVERTELVLERSALAAYNALPAASRRQTSDVPRVLGRLEAGAEALRAKGDTGERLTEAVAALEHLRLALFKLQAGDGSVGEVTLALERARAIGEHVDLRLEAVREVETLLE
;
A
#
# COMPACT_ATOMS: atom_id res chain seq x y z
N SER A 1 -27.71 -14.32 -19.86
CA SER A 1 -26.94 -13.08 -19.83
C SER A 1 -26.21 -12.94 -18.51
N ALA A 2 -24.89 -13.10 -18.51
CA ALA A 2 -24.07 -12.74 -17.36
C ALA A 2 -23.98 -11.21 -17.29
N ARG A 3 -24.36 -10.61 -16.16
CA ARG A 3 -24.08 -9.19 -15.92
C ARG A 3 -22.57 -9.02 -15.83
N PRO A 4 -21.97 -8.01 -16.47
CA PRO A 4 -20.59 -7.66 -16.17
C PRO A 4 -20.52 -7.34 -14.67
N ALA A 5 -19.64 -8.03 -13.96
CA ALA A 5 -19.34 -7.70 -12.58
C ALA A 5 -18.89 -6.24 -12.56
N THR A 6 -19.64 -5.40 -11.86
CA THR A 6 -19.38 -3.99 -11.65
C THR A 6 -17.91 -3.77 -11.27
N ALA A 7 -17.14 -3.15 -12.16
CA ALA A 7 -15.82 -2.58 -11.90
C ALA A 7 -15.91 -1.33 -10.99
N SER A 8 -16.73 -1.38 -9.94
CA SER A 8 -17.05 -0.26 -9.06
C SER A 8 -17.45 -0.72 -7.64
N VAL A 9 -16.87 -1.82 -7.16
CA VAL A 9 -16.55 -1.93 -5.73
C VAL A 9 -15.16 -1.30 -5.63
N GLU A 10 -14.97 -0.23 -4.85
CA GLU A 10 -13.67 0.45 -4.74
C GLU A 10 -12.54 -0.59 -4.64
N ARG A 11 -11.50 -0.44 -5.47
CA ARG A 11 -10.39 -1.39 -5.47
C ARG A 11 -9.79 -1.41 -4.08
N THR A 12 -9.63 -2.59 -3.48
CA THR A 12 -9.34 -2.76 -2.06
C THR A 12 -8.16 -1.90 -1.57
N GLU A 13 -7.08 -1.81 -2.35
CA GLU A 13 -5.92 -0.96 -2.06
C GLU A 13 -6.26 0.52 -1.88
N LEU A 14 -7.22 1.07 -2.65
CA LEU A 14 -7.65 2.46 -2.53
C LEU A 14 -8.39 2.69 -1.21
N VAL A 15 -9.23 1.72 -0.82
CA VAL A 15 -9.94 1.75 0.47
C VAL A 15 -8.95 1.64 1.62
N LEU A 16 -7.96 0.74 1.49
CA LEU A 16 -6.93 0.51 2.49
C LEU A 16 -6.02 1.72 2.66
N GLU A 17 -5.53 2.30 1.56
CA GLU A 17 -4.73 3.52 1.57
C GLU A 17 -5.49 4.64 2.27
N ARG A 18 -6.72 4.93 1.85
CA ARG A 18 -7.51 6.03 2.40
C ARG A 18 -7.77 5.85 3.88
N SER A 19 -8.07 4.61 4.30
CA SER A 19 -8.29 4.28 5.69
C SER A 19 -7.00 4.37 6.52
N ALA A 20 -5.85 3.97 5.97
CA ALA A 20 -4.55 4.13 6.61
C ALA A 20 -4.16 5.60 6.75
N LEU A 21 -4.37 6.41 5.71
CA LEU A 21 -4.09 7.84 5.73
C LEU A 21 -5.00 8.58 6.74
N ALA A 22 -6.28 8.20 6.82
CA ALA A 22 -7.19 8.71 7.84
C ALA A 22 -6.71 8.38 9.26
N ALA A 23 -6.30 7.12 9.51
CA ALA A 23 -5.75 6.71 10.79
C ALA A 23 -4.46 7.48 11.13
N TYR A 24 -3.56 7.67 10.16
CA TYR A 24 -2.35 8.47 10.33
C TYR A 24 -2.67 9.93 10.71
N ASN A 25 -3.61 10.57 10.01
CA ASN A 25 -3.98 11.96 10.26
C ASN A 25 -4.63 12.17 11.64
N ALA A 26 -5.28 11.15 12.18
CA ALA A 26 -5.86 11.17 13.52
C ALA A 26 -4.81 11.02 14.64
N LEU A 27 -3.56 10.68 14.32
CA LEU A 27 -2.51 10.51 15.33
C LEU A 27 -2.09 11.84 15.99
N PRO A 28 -1.67 11.80 17.27
CA PRO A 28 -1.03 12.93 17.93
C PRO A 28 0.17 13.46 17.12
N ALA A 29 0.38 14.78 17.16
CA ALA A 29 1.45 15.42 16.38
C ALA A 29 2.85 14.87 16.71
N ALA A 30 3.09 14.46 17.95
CA ALA A 30 4.35 13.82 18.35
C ALA A 30 4.57 12.50 17.60
N SER A 31 3.55 11.64 17.54
CA SER A 31 3.60 10.37 16.83
C SER A 31 3.78 10.58 15.33
N ARG A 32 3.04 11.51 14.71
CA ARG A 32 3.17 11.83 13.27
C ARG A 32 4.57 12.31 12.89
N ARG A 33 5.24 13.07 13.77
CA ARG A 33 6.64 13.48 13.55
C ARG A 33 7.61 12.31 13.57
N GLN A 34 7.37 11.32 14.41
CA GLN A 34 8.22 10.12 14.50
C GLN A 34 7.99 9.16 13.32
N THR A 35 6.80 9.21 12.70
CA THR A 35 6.42 8.36 11.56
C THR A 35 6.12 9.17 10.30
N SER A 36 6.87 10.25 10.06
CA SER A 36 6.60 11.24 9.00
C SER A 36 6.62 10.67 7.58
N ASP A 37 7.22 9.51 7.39
CA ASP A 37 7.38 8.85 6.09
C ASP A 37 6.18 7.98 5.69
N VAL A 38 5.22 7.75 6.61
CA VAL A 38 4.02 6.95 6.36
C VAL A 38 3.25 7.38 5.11
N PRO A 39 2.90 8.67 4.91
CA PRO A 39 2.12 9.09 3.73
C PRO A 39 2.83 8.78 2.41
N ARG A 40 4.17 8.92 2.36
CA ARG A 40 4.96 8.62 1.17
C ARG A 40 4.92 7.13 0.84
N VAL A 41 5.07 6.27 1.84
CA VAL A 41 5.06 4.82 1.63
C VAL A 41 3.67 4.31 1.25
N LEU A 42 2.60 4.87 1.84
CA LEU A 42 1.23 4.56 1.45
C LEU A 42 0.97 4.88 -0.03
N GLY A 43 1.29 6.10 -0.46
CA GLY A 43 1.11 6.49 -1.87
C GLY A 43 1.95 5.66 -2.85
N ARG A 44 3.15 5.23 -2.45
CA ARG A 44 3.98 4.33 -3.28
C ARG A 44 3.35 2.95 -3.44
N LEU A 45 2.82 2.37 -2.35
CA LEU A 45 2.16 1.05 -2.41
C LEU A 45 0.86 1.09 -3.20
N GLU A 46 0.07 2.16 -3.06
CA GLU A 46 -1.12 2.39 -3.87
C GLU A 46 -0.76 2.44 -5.35
N ALA A 47 0.16 3.32 -5.74
CA ALA A 47 0.60 3.46 -7.12
C ALA A 47 1.16 2.15 -7.70
N GLY A 48 1.94 1.40 -6.90
CA GLY A 48 2.45 0.09 -7.29
C GLY A 48 1.33 -0.93 -7.52
N ALA A 49 0.34 -1.01 -6.62
CA ALA A 49 -0.81 -1.90 -6.76
C ALA A 49 -1.70 -1.53 -7.96
N GLU A 50 -1.86 -0.24 -8.23
CA GLU A 50 -2.57 0.24 -9.42
C GLU A 50 -1.83 -0.14 -10.71
N ALA A 51 -0.51 0.08 -10.76
CA ALA A 51 0.31 -0.25 -11.93
C ALA A 51 0.34 -1.77 -12.20
N LEU A 52 0.43 -2.59 -11.15
CA LEU A 52 0.32 -4.05 -11.26
C LEU A 52 -1.02 -4.45 -11.90
N ARG A 53 -2.14 -3.87 -11.44
CA ARG A 53 -3.45 -4.13 -12.04
C ARG A 53 -3.56 -3.65 -13.48
N ALA A 54 -3.03 -2.47 -13.80
CA ALA A 54 -3.04 -1.95 -15.16
C ALA A 54 -2.32 -2.90 -16.13
N LYS A 55 -1.30 -3.62 -15.65
CA LYS A 55 -0.58 -4.66 -16.37
C LYS A 55 -1.23 -6.06 -16.30
N GLY A 56 -2.41 -6.17 -15.67
CA GLY A 56 -3.14 -7.43 -15.53
C GLY A 56 -2.60 -8.38 -14.46
N ASP A 57 -1.70 -7.93 -13.58
CA ASP A 57 -1.21 -8.75 -12.46
C ASP A 57 -2.30 -8.88 -11.38
N THR A 58 -2.73 -10.12 -11.13
CA THR A 58 -3.66 -10.49 -10.05
C THR A 58 -3.03 -11.48 -9.07
N GLY A 59 -1.71 -11.58 -9.08
CA GLY A 59 -0.95 -12.62 -8.40
C GLY A 59 -0.39 -12.19 -7.05
N GLU A 60 0.71 -12.82 -6.68
CA GLU A 60 1.39 -12.67 -5.41
C GLU A 60 1.77 -11.22 -5.10
N ARG A 61 2.29 -10.47 -6.09
CA ARG A 61 2.80 -9.10 -5.88
C ARG A 61 1.71 -8.12 -5.53
N LEU A 62 0.58 -8.22 -6.23
CA LEU A 62 -0.59 -7.41 -5.90
C LEU A 62 -1.08 -7.75 -4.48
N THR A 63 -1.07 -9.04 -4.13
CA THR A 63 -1.45 -9.50 -2.79
C THR A 63 -0.50 -8.97 -1.72
N GLU A 64 0.82 -8.96 -1.96
CA GLU A 64 1.82 -8.41 -1.05
C GLU A 64 1.67 -6.89 -0.84
N ALA A 65 1.44 -6.13 -1.92
CA ALA A 65 1.22 -4.69 -1.83
C ALA A 65 -0.05 -4.37 -1.02
N VAL A 66 -1.14 -5.09 -1.27
CA VAL A 66 -2.41 -4.95 -0.54
C VAL A 66 -2.24 -5.36 0.94
N ALA A 67 -1.52 -6.45 1.21
CA ALA A 67 -1.24 -6.90 2.58
C ALA A 67 -0.36 -5.88 3.34
N ALA A 68 0.59 -5.24 2.67
CA ALA A 68 1.41 -4.18 3.25
C ALA A 68 0.57 -2.96 3.66
N LEU A 69 -0.37 -2.54 2.80
CA LEU A 69 -1.34 -1.49 3.10
C LEU A 69 -2.21 -1.85 4.31
N GLU A 70 -2.73 -3.08 4.36
CA GLU A 70 -3.53 -3.56 5.49
C GLU A 70 -2.73 -3.59 6.79
N HIS A 71 -1.49 -4.09 6.76
CA HIS A 71 -0.62 -4.13 7.94
C HIS A 71 -0.31 -2.73 8.47
N LEU A 72 0.00 -1.78 7.59
CA LEU A 72 0.19 -0.38 7.99
C LEU A 72 -1.08 0.22 8.58
N ARG A 73 -2.23 -0.01 7.95
CA ARG A 73 -3.54 0.46 8.43
C ARG A 73 -3.82 -0.01 9.84
N LEU A 74 -3.64 -1.32 10.11
CA LEU A 74 -3.87 -1.91 11.42
C LEU A 74 -2.89 -1.38 12.47
N ALA A 75 -1.61 -1.20 12.13
CA ALA A 75 -0.63 -0.63 13.06
C ALA A 75 -0.97 0.82 13.44
N LEU A 76 -1.38 1.64 12.45
CA LEU A 76 -1.82 3.02 12.68
C LEU A 76 -3.08 3.07 13.53
N PHE A 77 -4.05 2.19 13.27
CA PHE A 77 -5.28 2.10 14.05
C PHE A 77 -5.01 1.72 15.51
N LYS A 78 -4.14 0.73 15.77
CA LYS A 78 -3.74 0.35 17.13
C LYS A 78 -3.06 1.50 17.86
N LEU A 79 -2.12 2.19 17.20
CA LEU A 79 -1.47 3.37 17.79
C LEU A 79 -2.49 4.48 18.10
N GLN A 80 -3.48 4.69 17.23
CA GLN A 80 -4.56 5.65 17.43
C GLN A 80 -5.52 5.25 18.57
N ALA A 81 -5.72 3.96 18.79
CA ALA A 81 -6.53 3.43 19.90
C ALA A 81 -5.79 3.43 21.25
N GLY A 82 -4.48 3.65 21.26
CA GLY A 82 -3.64 3.52 22.46
C GLY A 82 -3.18 2.09 22.77
N ASP A 83 -3.59 1.12 21.95
CA ASP A 83 -3.26 -0.31 22.07
C ASP A 83 -1.97 -0.69 21.32
N GLY A 84 -1.32 0.27 20.66
CA GLY A 84 -0.10 0.07 19.89
C GLY A 84 0.97 1.11 20.15
N SER A 85 2.14 0.89 19.58
CA SER A 85 3.34 1.70 19.77
C SER A 85 3.87 2.29 18.46
N VAL A 86 4.63 3.38 18.57
CA VAL A 86 5.35 3.95 17.43
C VAL A 86 6.35 2.94 16.83
N GLY A 87 6.92 2.06 17.66
CA GLY A 87 7.80 0.98 17.20
C GLY A 87 7.09 -0.01 16.27
N GLU A 88 5.85 -0.38 16.57
CA GLU A 88 5.06 -1.25 15.69
C GLU A 88 4.74 -0.60 14.34
N VAL A 89 4.40 0.70 14.35
CA VAL A 89 4.20 1.45 13.10
C VAL A 89 5.49 1.53 12.29
N THR A 90 6.63 1.76 12.96
CA THR A 90 7.94 1.80 12.30
C THR A 90 8.29 0.46 11.65
N LEU A 91 8.07 -0.66 12.36
CA LEU A 91 8.31 -2.00 11.82
C LEU A 91 7.37 -2.32 10.64
N ALA A 92 6.10 -1.91 10.71
CA ALA A 92 5.16 -2.04 9.59
C ALA A 92 5.62 -1.20 8.38
N LEU A 93 6.14 0.00 8.63
CA LEU A 93 6.65 0.92 7.61
C LEU A 93 7.89 0.39 6.89
N GLU A 94 8.82 -0.22 7.61
CA GLU A 94 10.01 -0.85 7.03
C GLU A 94 9.64 -2.00 6.09
N ARG A 95 8.71 -2.86 6.50
CA ARG A 95 8.21 -3.95 5.65
C ARG A 95 7.49 -3.41 4.42
N ALA A 96 6.62 -2.41 4.59
CA ALA A 96 5.91 -1.77 3.51
C ALA A 96 6.87 -1.13 2.49
N ARG A 97 7.95 -0.52 2.96
CA ARG A 97 9.00 0.03 2.09
C ARG A 97 9.68 -1.06 1.26
N ALA A 98 10.10 -2.15 1.89
CA ALA A 98 10.75 -3.26 1.20
C ALA A 98 9.85 -3.87 0.11
N ILE A 99 8.56 -4.02 0.40
CA ILE A 99 7.57 -4.50 -0.57
C ILE A 99 7.40 -3.51 -1.73
N GLY A 100 7.27 -2.22 -1.44
CA GLY A 100 7.17 -1.19 -2.49
C GLY A 100 8.39 -1.15 -3.40
N GLU A 101 9.60 -1.33 -2.84
CA GLU A 101 10.83 -1.43 -3.64
C GLU A 101 10.83 -2.67 -4.54
N HIS A 102 10.38 -3.82 -4.05
CA HIS A 102 10.27 -5.03 -4.85
C HIS A 102 9.26 -4.88 -5.99
N VAL A 103 8.11 -4.26 -5.72
CA VAL A 103 7.07 -3.98 -6.73
C VAL A 103 7.63 -3.05 -7.82
N ASP A 104 8.32 -1.98 -7.45
CA ASP A 104 8.89 -1.03 -8.42
C ASP A 104 9.93 -1.68 -9.32
N LEU A 105 10.86 -2.46 -8.73
CA LEU A 105 11.86 -3.20 -9.49
C LEU A 105 11.23 -4.14 -10.51
N ARG A 106 10.12 -4.80 -10.14
CA ARG A 106 9.41 -5.67 -11.07
C ARG A 106 8.73 -4.89 -12.19
N LEU A 107 8.05 -3.80 -11.86
CA LEU A 107 7.36 -2.96 -12.84
C LEU A 107 8.36 -2.39 -13.87
N GLU A 108 9.55 -2.00 -13.41
CA GLU A 108 10.67 -1.63 -14.26
C GLU A 108 11.06 -2.79 -15.19
N ALA A 109 11.34 -3.96 -14.62
CA ALA A 109 11.75 -5.12 -15.40
C ALA A 109 10.70 -5.56 -16.44
N VAL A 110 9.40 -5.44 -16.15
CA VAL A 110 8.34 -5.69 -17.15
C VAL A 110 8.44 -4.68 -18.29
N ARG A 111 8.60 -3.39 -17.95
CA ARG A 111 8.65 -2.31 -18.93
C ARG A 111 9.85 -2.43 -19.85
N GLU A 112 11.02 -2.76 -19.31
CA GLU A 112 12.23 -3.00 -20.10
C GLU A 112 12.03 -4.12 -21.13
N VAL A 113 11.38 -5.22 -20.73
CA VAL A 113 11.08 -6.34 -21.64
C VAL A 113 10.10 -5.91 -22.73
N GLU A 114 9.04 -5.18 -22.38
CA GLU A 114 8.08 -4.65 -23.36
C GLU A 114 8.78 -3.75 -24.40
N THR A 115 9.63 -2.82 -23.95
CA THR A 115 10.40 -1.92 -24.84
C THR A 115 11.36 -2.68 -25.77
N LEU A 116 11.92 -3.81 -25.35
CA LEU A 116 12.81 -4.62 -26.20
C LEU A 116 12.08 -5.47 -27.24
N LEU A 117 10.77 -5.65 -27.10
CA LEU A 117 9.94 -6.47 -27.99
C LEU A 117 9.12 -5.63 -28.99
N GLU A 118 9.16 -4.30 -28.89
CA GLU A 118 8.59 -3.32 -29.82
C GLU A 118 9.59 -2.91 -30.92
#